data_AF-A0A071LWW7-F1
#
_entry.id   AF-A0A071LWW7-F1
#
_cell.length_a   1.000
_cell.length_b   1.000
_cell.length_c   1.000
_cell.angle_alpha   90.00
_cell.angle_beta   90.00
_cell.angle_gamma   90.00
#
_symmetry.space_group_name_H-M   'P 1'
#
loop_
_entity.id
_entity.type
_entity.pdbx_description
1 polymer ?
#
loop_
_entity_poly.entity_id
_entity_poly.type
_entity_poly.pdbx_seq_one_letter_code
_entity_poly.pdbx_strand_id
1 'polypeptide(L)' 'MTKTSVRIGAYEIDDAELHSGKEGTTLTIPCKSDPDLCMQLDAWDEQTSIPAQMDGATSELYRQDYDKTTDAWVMRVE' A
#
# COMPACT_ATOMS: atom_id res chain seq x y z
N MET A 1 -7.05 -1.58 12.96
CA MET A 1 -6.65 -2.26 11.72
C MET A 1 -7.92 -2.58 11.00
N THR A 2 -8.13 -1.96 9.85
CA THR A 2 -9.32 -2.17 9.03
C THR A 2 -8.83 -2.68 7.69
N LYS A 3 -9.29 -3.86 7.27
CA LYS A 3 -9.04 -4.33 5.91
C LYS A 3 -9.73 -3.38 4.93
N THR A 4 -9.01 -2.96 3.91
CA THR A 4 -9.53 -2.10 2.85
C THR A 4 -9.13 -2.68 1.51
N SER A 5 -9.99 -2.49 0.50
CA SER A 5 -9.64 -2.78 -0.87
C SER A 5 -8.91 -1.58 -1.47
N VAL A 6 -7.71 -1.82 -2.00
CA VAL A 6 -6.94 -0.81 -2.72
C VAL A 6 -6.75 -1.25 -4.17
N ARG A 7 -6.79 -0.30 -5.09
CA ARG A 7 -6.48 -0.50 -6.49
C ARG A 7 -5.32 0.38 -6.90
N ILE A 8 -4.26 -0.23 -7.42
CA ILE A 8 -3.05 0.45 -7.92
C ILE A 8 -2.91 0.12 -9.40
N GLY A 9 -3.30 1.06 -10.27
CA GLY A 9 -3.33 0.83 -11.71
C GLY A 9 -4.24 -0.36 -12.10
N ALA A 10 -3.62 -1.45 -12.54
CA ALA A 10 -4.29 -2.69 -12.92
C ALA A 10 -4.42 -3.71 -11.77
N TYR A 11 -3.74 -3.50 -10.64
CA TYR A 11 -3.75 -4.38 -9.50
C TYR A 11 -4.88 -4.02 -8.54
N GLU A 12 -5.60 -5.02 -8.04
CA GLU A 12 -6.66 -4.89 -7.05
C GLU A 12 -6.33 -5.81 -5.88
N ILE A 13 -6.19 -5.23 -4.70
CA ILE A 13 -5.75 -5.88 -3.47
C ILE A 13 -6.89 -5.75 -2.46
N ASP A 14 -7.50 -6.87 -2.06
CA ASP A 14 -8.66 -6.90 -1.17
C ASP A 14 -8.31 -7.09 0.32
N ASP A 15 -7.06 -7.41 0.62
CA ASP A 15 -6.58 -7.72 1.97
C ASP A 15 -5.55 -6.73 2.52
N ALA A 16 -5.43 -5.55 1.92
CA ALA A 16 -4.60 -4.48 2.43
C ALA A 16 -5.12 -3.97 3.78
N GLU A 17 -4.21 -3.59 4.67
CA GLU A 17 -4.56 -3.16 6.03
C GLU A 17 -4.33 -1.66 6.19
N LEU A 18 -5.39 -0.91 6.49
CA LEU A 18 -5.31 0.52 6.76
C LEU A 18 -5.08 0.77 8.25
N HIS A 19 -4.07 1.58 8.56
CA HIS A 19 -3.67 1.98 9.90
C HIS A 19 -3.70 3.51 9.98
N SER A 20 -4.69 4.06 10.70
CA SER A 20 -4.73 5.50 11.02
C SER A 20 -4.22 5.72 12.44
N GLY A 21 -3.11 6.46 12.57
CA GLY A 21 -2.48 6.80 13.84
C GLY A 21 -2.33 8.31 14.04
N LYS A 22 -1.73 8.71 15.16
CA LYS A 22 -1.43 10.13 15.44
C LYS A 22 -0.39 10.73 14.48
N GLU A 23 0.44 9.89 13.87
CA GLU A 23 1.54 10.30 12.99
C GLU A 23 1.18 10.22 11.50
N GLY A 24 -0.07 9.87 11.17
CA GLY A 24 -0.56 9.76 9.80
C GLY A 24 -1.32 8.46 9.53
N THR A 25 -1.69 8.27 8.27
CA THR A 25 -2.33 7.05 7.79
C THR A 25 -1.33 6.24 6.98
N THR A 26 -1.18 4.97 7.30
CA THR A 26 -0.38 4.02 6.53
C THR A 26 -1.24 2.87 6.03
N LEU A 27 -0.83 2.28 4.91
CA LEU A 27 -1.45 1.15 4.26
C LEU A 27 -0.41 0.03 4.15
N THR A 28 -0.72 -1.14 4.70
CA THR A 28 0.12 -2.34 4.58
C THR A 28 -0.41 -3.19 3.43
N ILE A 29 0.45 -3.50 2.46
CA ILE A 29 0.14 -4.32 1.29
C ILE A 29 0.94 -5.64 1.40
N PRO A 30 0.28 -6.78 1.69
CA PRO A 30 0.95 -8.07 1.78
C PRO A 30 1.50 -8.53 0.42
N CYS A 31 2.79 -8.88 0.35
CA CYS A 31 3.40 -9.34 -0.89
C CYS A 31 2.98 -10.75 -1.32
N LYS A 32 2.42 -11.52 -0.38
CA LYS A 32 1.91 -12.88 -0.66
C LYS A 32 0.63 -12.88 -1.49
N SER A 33 -0.14 -11.81 -1.43
CA SER A 33 -1.43 -11.70 -2.13
C SER A 33 -1.21 -11.36 -3.60
N ASP A 34 -0.31 -10.41 -3.86
CA ASP A 34 0.13 -10.06 -5.22
C ASP A 34 1.66 -9.89 -5.30
N PRO A 35 2.39 -10.99 -5.59
CA PRO A 35 3.85 -10.96 -5.74
C PRO A 35 4.32 -10.02 -6.86
N ASP A 36 3.57 -9.95 -7.96
CA ASP A 36 3.89 -9.09 -9.10
C ASP A 36 3.79 -7.61 -8.72
N LEU A 37 2.75 -7.22 -7.97
CA LEU A 37 2.64 -5.86 -7.44
C LEU A 37 3.78 -5.56 -6.49
N CYS A 38 4.11 -6.49 -5.57
CA CYS A 38 5.20 -6.29 -4.63
C CYS A 38 6.55 -6.07 -5.33
N MET A 39 6.83 -6.81 -6.41
CA MET A 39 8.00 -6.59 -7.25
C MET A 39 7.97 -5.23 -7.96
N GLN A 40 6.78 -4.76 -8.37
CA GLN A 40 6.66 -3.40 -8.90
C GLN A 40 6.95 -2.37 -7.83
N LEU A 41 6.33 -2.45 -6.65
CA LEU A 41 6.53 -1.50 -5.54
C LEU A 41 8.00 -1.41 -5.09
N ASP A 42 8.77 -2.50 -5.20
CA ASP A 42 10.21 -2.49 -4.90
C ASP A 42 11.01 -1.55 -5.83
N ALA A 43 10.56 -1.39 -7.08
CA ALA A 43 11.20 -0.51 -8.06
C ALA A 43 10.85 0.99 -7.90
N TRP A 44 9.84 1.33 -7.09
CA TRP A 44 9.44 2.72 -6.86
C TRP A 44 10.27 3.36 -5.75
N ASP A 45 10.61 4.63 -5.86
CA ASP A 45 11.28 5.35 -4.78
C ASP A 45 10.28 5.93 -3.76
N GLU A 46 10.80 6.40 -2.63
CA GLU A 46 10.04 6.94 -1.50
C GLU A 46 9.44 8.34 -1.73
N GLN A 47 9.87 9.05 -2.79
CA GLN A 47 9.42 10.42 -3.11
C GLN A 47 8.39 10.45 -4.23
N THR A 48 8.31 9.39 -5.03
CA THR A 48 7.34 9.27 -6.12
C THR A 48 5.99 8.80 -5.57
N SER A 49 4.94 9.60 -5.81
CA SER A 49 3.57 9.23 -5.48
C SER A 49 3.05 8.14 -6.42
N ILE A 50 2.33 7.20 -5.85
CA ILE A 50 1.65 6.12 -6.57
C ILE A 50 0.14 6.38 -6.46
N PRO A 51 -0.55 6.68 -7.58
CA PRO A 51 -1.98 6.90 -7.55
C PRO A 51 -2.69 5.58 -7.22
N ALA A 52 -3.57 5.63 -6.23
CA ALA A 52 -4.37 4.50 -5.82
C ALA A 52 -5.84 4.90 -5.65
N GLN A 53 -6.72 3.92 -5.73
CA GLN A 53 -8.11 4.04 -5.32
C GLN A 53 -8.36 3.15 -4.10
N MET A 54 -8.90 3.73 -3.02
CA MET A 54 -9.32 3.00 -1.83
C MET A 54 -10.78 3.31 -1.57
N ASP A 55 -11.62 2.28 -1.46
CA ASP A 55 -13.06 2.43 -1.19
C ASP A 55 -13.78 3.45 -2.11
N GLY A 56 -13.32 3.57 -3.37
CA GLY A 56 -13.84 4.52 -4.37
C GLY A 56 -13.31 5.94 -4.28
N ALA A 57 -12.49 6.27 -3.27
CA ALA A 57 -11.76 7.53 -3.17
C ALA A 57 -10.37 7.42 -3.80
N THR A 58 -9.90 8.49 -4.45
CA THR A 58 -8.53 8.58 -4.95
C THR A 58 -7.60 9.00 -3.80
N SER A 59 -6.47 8.33 -3.69
CA SER A 59 -5.42 8.62 -2.72
C SER A 59 -4.05 8.47 -3.35
N GLU A 60 -3.06 9.11 -2.75
CA GLU A 60 -1.66 8.95 -3.13
C GLU A 60 -0.93 8.09 -2.12
N LEU A 61 -0.23 7.07 -2.62
CA LEU A 61 0.59 6.19 -1.80
C LEU A 61 2.07 6.54 -1.99
N TYR A 62 2.81 6.61 -0.89
CA TYR A 62 4.24 6.82 -0.89
C TYR A 62 4.92 5.64 -0.22
N ARG A 63 5.99 5.11 -0.80
CA ARG A 63 6.73 4.00 -0.20
C ARG A 63 7.38 4.46 1.10
N GLN A 64 7.12 3.75 2.20
CA GLN A 64 7.66 4.11 3.52
C GLN A 64 8.65 3.07 4.03
N ASP A 65 8.26 1.80 4.13
CA ASP A 65 9.14 0.74 4.65
C ASP A 65 8.72 -0.65 4.13
N TYR A 66 9.62 -1.63 4.23
CA TYR A 66 9.31 -3.03 3.95
C TYR A 66 9.37 -3.86 5.24
N ASP A 67 8.22 -4.37 5.68
CA ASP A 67 8.16 -5.27 6.83
C ASP A 67 8.58 -6.68 6.44
N LYS A 68 9.84 -7.01 6.73
CA LYS A 68 10.43 -8.34 6.50
C LYS A 68 9.80 -9.44 7.36
N THR A 69 9.09 -9.10 8.44
CA THR A 69 8.47 -10.08 9.34
C THR A 69 7.18 -10.62 8.74
N THR A 70 6.35 -9.72 8.20
CA THR A 70 5.06 -10.05 7.61
C THR A 70 5.13 -10.23 6.10
N ASP A 71 6.25 -9.85 5.47
CA ASP A 71 6.47 -9.89 4.03
C ASP A 71 5.49 -8.94 3.31
N ALA A 72 5.55 -7.66 3.68
CA ALA A 72 4.60 -6.65 3.24
C ALA A 72 5.24 -5.27 3.05
N TRP A 73 4.74 -4.52 2.07
CA TRP A 73 5.08 -3.10 1.89
C TRP A 73 4.22 -2.22 2.79
N VAL A 74 4.85 -1.31 3.53
CA VAL A 74 4.18 -0.25 4.28
C VAL A 74 4.24 1.03 3.46
N MET A 75 3.07 1.56 3.11
CA MET A 75 2.88 2.76 2.32
C MET A 75 2.32 3.87 3.20
N ARG A 76 2.78 5.11 3.04
CA ARG A 76 2.09 6.28 3.58
C ARG A 76 0.95 6.68 2.65
N VAL A 77 -0.18 7.06 3.23
CA VAL A 77 -1.38 7.49 2.49
C VAL A 77 -1.56 8.99 2.66
N GLU A 78 -1.76 9.71 1.55
CA GLU A 78 -2.14 11.13 1.49
C GLU A 78 -3.41 11.38 0.65
#